data_AF-A0A166SRW5-F1
#
_entry.id   AF-A0A166SRW5-F1
#
_cell.length_a   1.000
_cell.length_b   1.000
_cell.length_c   1.000
_cell.angle_alpha   90.00
_cell.angle_beta   90.00
_cell.angle_gamma   90.00
#
_symmetry.space_group_name_H-M   'P 1'
#
loop_
_entity.id
_entity.type
_entity.pdbx_description
1 polymer ?
#
loop_
_entity_poly.entity_id
_entity_poly.type
_entity_poly.pdbx_seq_one_letter_code
_entity_poly.pdbx_strand_id
1 'polypeptide(L)' 'MTAIVIISAILIVLFEGILLIKKKMGKELLYASFLLMMSLFFQIGKNLGIPGPIDLIENLFKPIGKIFLNRL' A
#
# COMPACT_ATOMS: atom_id res chain seq x y z
N MET A 1 7.13 9.86 8.29
CA MET A 1 6.52 8.60 7.78
C MET A 1 6.79 8.41 6.28
N THR A 2 6.54 9.42 5.44
CA THR A 2 6.81 9.38 3.98
C THR A 2 8.26 9.09 3.61
N ALA A 3 9.22 9.75 4.27
CA ALA A 3 10.65 9.51 4.02
C ALA A 3 11.07 8.05 4.26
N ILE A 4 10.53 7.42 5.32
CA ILE A 4 10.79 6.01 5.65
C ILE A 4 10.28 5.12 4.50
N VAL A 5 9.08 5.38 3.99
CA VAL A 5 8.50 4.59 2.90
C VAL A 5 9.29 4.73 1.60
N ILE A 6 9.79 5.93 1.28
CA ILE A 6 10.66 6.14 0.12
C ILE A 6 11.98 5.38 0.28
N ILE A 7 12.62 5.47 1.45
CA ILE A 7 13.88 4.76 1.74
C ILE A 7 13.68 3.24 1.65
N SER A 8 12.60 2.72 2.24
CA SER A 8 12.24 1.30 2.15
C SER A 8 12.01 0.86 0.72
N ALA A 9 11.30 1.66 -0.10
CA ALA A 9 11.07 1.36 -1.50
C ALA A 9 12.38 1.25 -2.30
N ILE A 10 13.33 2.16 -2.06
CA ILE A 10 14.66 2.12 -2.66
C ILE A 10 15.40 0.85 -2.24
N LEU A 11 15.36 0.50 -0.95
CA LEU A 11 16.00 -0.71 -0.44
C LEU A 11 15.44 -1.97 -1.10
N ILE A 12 14.12 -2.08 -1.22
CA ILE A 12 13.44 -3.24 -1.83
C ILE A 12 13.89 -3.40 -3.29
N VAL A 13 13.92 -2.31 -4.06
CA VAL A 13 14.38 -2.36 -5.46
C VAL A 13 15.85 -2.78 -5.56
N LEU A 14 16.71 -2.31 -4.65
CA LEU A 14 18.12 -2.68 -4.62
C LEU A 14 18.33 -4.15 -4.26
N PHE A 15 17.65 -4.67 -3.24
CA PHE A 15 17.86 -6.04 -2.78
C PHE A 15 17.09 -7.06 -3.62
N GLU A 16 15.78 -6.89 -3.78
CA GLU A 16 14.93 -7.83 -4.51
C GLU A 16 15.02 -7.63 -6.01
N GLY A 17 15.02 -6.38 -6.50
CA GLY A 17 15.04 -6.10 -7.93
C GLY A 17 16.29 -6.68 -8.62
N ILE A 18 17.47 -6.48 -8.02
CA ILE A 18 18.73 -7.04 -8.55
C ILE A 18 18.70 -8.58 -8.55
N LEU A 19 18.20 -9.18 -7.47
CA LEU A 19 18.13 -10.64 -7.34
C LEU A 19 17.14 -11.27 -8.32
N LEU A 20 15.98 -10.63 -8.54
CA LEU A 20 14.96 -11.05 -9.48
C LEU A 20 15.43 -10.96 -10.93
N ILE A 21 16.13 -9.88 -11.30
CA ILE A 21 16.75 -9.73 -12.63
C ILE A 21 17.80 -10.83 -12.83
N LYS A 22 18.68 -11.07 -11.84
CA LYS A 22 19.72 -12.09 -11.92
C LYS A 22 19.14 -13.50 -12.09
N LYS A 23 18.00 -13.79 -11.47
CA LYS A 23 17.29 -15.07 -11.61
C LYS A 23 16.40 -15.18 -12.85
N LYS A 24 16.33 -14.15 -13.72
CA LYS A 24 15.43 -14.07 -14.88
C LYS A 24 13.95 -14.29 -14.52
N MET A 25 13.55 -13.95 -13.29
CA MET A 25 12.19 -14.09 -12.78
C MET A 25 11.36 -12.85 -13.14
N GLY A 26 11.08 -12.71 -14.44
CA GLY A 26 10.48 -11.50 -15.00
C GLY A 26 9.03 -11.27 -14.60
N LYS A 27 8.27 -12.33 -14.28
CA LYS A 27 6.87 -12.20 -13.82
C LYS A 27 6.84 -11.64 -12.41
N GLU A 28 7.70 -12.16 -11.55
CA GLU A 28 7.88 -11.78 -10.16
C GLU A 28 8.38 -10.33 -10.06
N LEU A 29 9.30 -9.93 -10.94
CA LEU A 29 9.72 -8.53 -11.07
C LEU A 29 8.53 -7.61 -11.38
N LEU A 30 7.64 -8.04 -12.27
CA LEU A 30 6.44 -7.29 -12.66
C LEU A 30 5.48 -7.14 -11.47
N TYR A 31 5.22 -8.23 -10.74
CA TYR A 31 4.38 -8.20 -9.53
C TYR A 31 4.99 -7.33 -8.42
N ALA A 32 6.28 -7.48 -8.15
CA ALA A 32 6.99 -6.68 -7.15
C ALA A 32 6.97 -5.19 -7.50
N SER A 33 7.24 -4.85 -8.76
CA SER A 33 7.17 -3.47 -9.26
C SER A 33 5.76 -2.90 -9.15
N PHE A 34 4.73 -3.66 -9.51
CA PHE A 34 3.34 -3.25 -9.39
C PHE A 34 2.93 -2.98 -7.94
N LEU A 35 3.29 -3.87 -7.01
CA LEU A 35 3.02 -3.70 -5.58
C LEU A 35 3.73 -2.47 -5.00
N LEU A 36 5.01 -2.26 -5.37
CA LEU A 36 5.77 -1.08 -4.99
C LEU A 36 5.10 0.21 -5.49
N MET A 37 4.66 0.22 -6.75
CA MET A 37 4.01 1.38 -7.33
C MET A 37 2.68 1.70 -6.64
N MET A 38 1.87 0.68 -6.33
CA MET A 38 0.63 0.86 -5.57
C MET A 38 0.89 1.41 -4.16
N SER A 39 1.91 0.90 -3.47
CA SER A 39 2.31 1.40 -2.15
C SER A 39 2.68 2.88 -2.17
N LEU A 40 3.49 3.30 -3.16
CA LEU A 40 3.85 4.70 -3.35
C LEU A 40 2.63 5.56 -3.70
N PHE A 41 1.72 5.04 -4.53
CA PHE A 41 0.48 5.74 -4.88
C PHE A 41 -0.41 5.97 -3.66
N PHE A 42 -0.55 4.98 -2.77
CA PHE A 42 -1.29 5.14 -1.52
C PHE A 42 -0.61 6.15 -0.57
N GLN A 43 0.72 6.15 -0.50
CA GLN A 43 1.46 7.12 0.29
C GLN A 43 1.21 8.56 -0.19
N ILE A 44 1.22 8.76 -1.51
CA ILE A 44 0.95 10.05 -2.15
C ILE A 44 -0.51 10.46 -1.93
N GLY A 45 -1.45 9.53 -2.13
CA GLY A 45 -2.87 9.77 -1.89
C GLY A 45 -3.14 10.21 -0.44
N LYS A 46 -2.53 9.52 0.54
CA LYS A 46 -2.61 9.90 1.95
C LYS A 46 -2.07 11.30 2.20
N ASN A 47 -0.95 11.68 1.56
CA ASN A 47 -0.40 13.03 1.66
C ASN A 47 -1.29 14.11 1.02
N LEU A 48 -2.05 13.74 -0.01
CA LEU A 48 -3.03 14.62 -0.68
C LEU A 48 -4.37 14.71 0.08
N GLY A 49 -4.49 14.05 1.24
CA GLY A 49 -5.73 14.01 2.01
C GLY A 49 -6.80 13.09 1.40
N ILE A 50 -6.44 12.26 0.41
CA ILE A 50 -7.34 11.24 -0.13
C ILE A 50 -7.47 10.13 0.92
N PRO A 51 -8.69 9.79 1.35
CA PRO A 51 -8.90 8.73 2.32
C PRO A 51 -8.35 7.41 1.80
N GLY A 52 -7.59 6.72 2.65
CA GLY A 52 -7.01 5.44 2.30
C GLY A 52 -8.07 4.36 2.15
N PRO A 53 -7.68 3.19 1.61
CA PRO A 53 -8.59 2.04 1.51
C PRO A 53 -9.13 1.62 2.88
N ILE A 54 -8.33 1.77 3.93
CA ILE A 54 -8.75 1.49 5.31
C ILE A 54 -9.77 2.52 5.80
N ASP A 55 -9.59 3.81 5.49
CA ASP A 55 -10.55 4.86 5.84
C ASP A 55 -11.89 4.67 5.10
N LEU A 56 -11.86 4.18 3.86
CA LEU A 56 -13.06 3.82 3.11
C LEU A 56 -13.80 2.66 3.77
N ILE A 57 -13.08 1.61 4.18
CA ILE A 57 -13.65 0.49 4.95
C ILE A 57 -14.23 1.02 6.26
N GLU A 58 -13.49 1.81 7.03
CA GLU A 58 -13.99 2.35 8.30
C GLU A 58 -15.26 3.18 8.10
N ASN A 59 -15.31 4.04 7.07
CA ASN A 59 -16.49 4.83 6.76
C ASN A 59 -17.70 3.99 6.30
N LEU A 60 -17.47 2.85 5.64
CA LEU A 60 -18.53 1.91 5.26
C LEU A 60 -19.06 1.11 6.46
N PHE A 61 -18.18 0.72 7.38
CA PHE A 61 -18.54 -0.11 8.53
C PHE A 61 -18.99 0.70 9.76
N LYS A 62 -18.61 1.98 9.88
CA LYS A 62 -19.11 2.92 10.91
C LYS A 62 -20.64 2.95 11.04
N PRO A 63 -21.43 3.11 9.97
CA PRO A 63 -22.89 3.13 10.08
C PRO A 63 -23.45 1.80 10.57
N ILE A 64 -22.86 0.68 10.14
CA ILE A 64 -23.27 -0.68 10.56
C ILE A 64 -23.01 -0.84 12.06
N GLY A 65 -21.83 -0.44 12.52
CA GLY A 65 -21.46 -0.47 13.94
C GLY A 65 -22.39 0.40 14.79
N LYS A 66 -22.73 1.61 14.33
CA LYS A 66 -23.71 2.48 15.01
C LYS A 66 -25.10 1.84 15.11
N ILE A 67 -25.58 1.20 14.04
CA ILE A 67 -26.90 0.55 14.04
C ILE A 67 -26.93 -0.63 15.02
N PHE A 68 -25.84 -1.40 15.10
CA PHE A 68 -25.75 -2.55 15.99
C PHE A 68 -25.58 -2.16 17.47
N LEU A 69 -24.69 -1.21 17.78
CA LEU A 69 -24.46 -0.73 19.16
C LEU A 69 -25.62 0.10 19.71
N ASN A 70 -26.36 0.81 18.85
CA ASN A 70 -27.53 1.61 19.27
C ASN A 70 -28.82 0.77 19.42
N ARG A 71 -28.78 -0.52 19.08
CA ARG A 71 -29.87 -1.49 19.30
C ARG A 71 -29.69 -2.35 20.55
N LEU A 72 -28.56 -2.22 21.25
CA LEU A 72 -28.22 -2.94 22.48
C LEU A 72 -28.39 -2.01 23.69
#